data_AF-A0A512B8Z8-F1
#
_entry.id   AF-A0A512B8Z8-F1
#
_cell.length_a   1.000
_cell.length_b   1.000
_cell.length_c   1.000
_cell.angle_alpha   90.00
_cell.angle_beta   90.00
_cell.angle_gamma   90.00
#
_symmetry.space_group_name_H-M   'P 1'
#
loop_
_entity.id
_entity.type
_entity.pdbx_description
1 polymer ?
#
loop_
_entity_poly.entity_id
_entity_poly.type
_entity_poly.pdbx_seq_one_letter_code
_entity_poly.pdbx_strand_id
1 'polypeptide(L)'
;MLITVSESPLPVMAQLLPVFGILANDLNKDGRQDLFLAGNFFGLKPQTGRFDASYGSTFLGAGGNTFNYVHPAISGLLVKGEARDIATIRGANGAEYIAVAINNDKLCLFKRKSNR
;
A
#
# COMPACT_ATOMS: atom_id res chain seq x y z
N MET A 1 -18.17 -20.89 -19.89
CA MET A 1 -17.83 -19.49 -19.56
C MET A 1 -16.33 -19.35 -19.67
N LEU A 2 -15.82 -18.63 -20.67
CA LEU A 2 -14.39 -18.39 -20.85
C LEU A 2 -14.02 -17.14 -20.03
N ILE A 3 -12.96 -17.24 -19.23
CA ILE A 3 -12.40 -16.09 -18.50
C ILE A 3 -11.44 -15.37 -19.46
N THR A 4 -11.81 -14.16 -19.88
CA THR A 4 -10.92 -13.29 -20.66
C THR A 4 -10.15 -12.40 -19.69
N VAL A 5 -8.82 -12.40 -19.80
CA VAL A 5 -7.92 -11.57 -18.98
C VAL A 5 -7.34 -10.48 -19.88
N SER A 6 -7.36 -9.23 -19.42
CA SER A 6 -6.63 -8.12 -20.01
C SER A 6 -5.66 -7.55 -18.98
N GLU A 7 -4.48 -7.14 -19.44
CA GLU A 7 -3.44 -6.54 -18.59
C GLU A 7 -3.24 -5.06 -18.92
N SER A 8 -2.87 -4.28 -17.92
CA SER A 8 -2.48 -2.89 -18.09
C SER A 8 -1.41 -2.56 -17.04
N PRO A 9 -0.32 -1.88 -17.42
CA PRO A 9 0.73 -1.57 -16.47
C PRO A 9 0.20 -0.60 -15.39
N LEU A 10 0.54 -0.88 -14.13
CA LEU A 10 0.36 0.10 -13.06
C LEU A 10 1.28 1.31 -13.28
N PRO A 11 0.96 2.48 -12.69
CA PRO A 11 1.81 3.66 -12.81
C PRO A 11 3.26 3.37 -12.40
N VAL A 12 4.23 4.08 -12.98
CA VAL A 12 5.67 3.84 -12.76
C VAL A 12 6.06 3.77 -11.28
N MET A 13 5.39 4.57 -10.43
CA MET A 13 5.62 4.58 -8.99
C MET A 13 5.33 3.25 -8.29
N ALA A 14 4.50 2.38 -8.87
CA ALA A 14 4.25 1.02 -8.37
C ALA A 14 5.41 0.05 -8.68
N GLN A 15 6.27 0.41 -9.64
CA GLN A 15 7.29 -0.48 -10.23
C GLN A 15 8.71 -0.14 -9.79
N LEU A 16 8.92 0.96 -9.04
CA LEU A 16 10.25 1.45 -8.68
C LEU A 16 10.96 0.58 -7.63
N LEU A 17 10.21 -0.11 -6.76
CA LEU A 17 10.75 -0.80 -5.60
C LEU A 17 10.01 -2.11 -5.33
N PRO A 18 10.64 -3.07 -4.64
CA PRO A 18 9.98 -4.31 -4.25
C PRO A 18 8.71 -4.05 -3.44
N VAL A 19 7.64 -4.75 -3.80
CA VAL A 19 6.35 -4.74 -3.11
C VAL A 19 6.16 -6.10 -2.47
N PHE A 20 5.88 -6.11 -1.17
CA PHE A 20 5.60 -7.33 -0.40
C PHE A 20 4.19 -7.37 0.15
N GLY A 21 3.50 -6.22 0.21
CA GLY A 21 2.10 -6.15 0.59
C GLY A 21 1.31 -5.23 -0.34
N ILE A 22 0.10 -5.67 -0.69
CA ILE A 22 -0.85 -4.93 -1.50
C ILE A 22 -2.21 -5.00 -0.80
N LEU A 23 -2.76 -3.84 -0.47
CA LEU A 23 -4.13 -3.71 -0.01
C LEU A 23 -4.99 -3.12 -1.14
N ALA A 24 -6.01 -3.87 -1.56
CA ALA A 24 -7.07 -3.37 -2.42
C ALA A 24 -8.29 -3.00 -1.55
N ASN A 25 -8.65 -1.72 -1.50
CA ASN A 25 -9.77 -1.23 -0.69
C ASN A 25 -10.25 0.13 -1.22
N ASP A 26 -11.45 0.57 -0.85
CA ASP A 26 -11.95 1.93 -1.12
C ASP A 26 -11.44 2.88 -0.03
N LEU A 27 -10.25 3.46 -0.24
CA LEU A 27 -9.52 4.23 0.76
C LEU A 27 -10.10 5.64 0.93
N ASN A 28 -10.57 6.23 -0.16
CA ASN A 28 -11.13 7.58 -0.19
C ASN A 28 -12.68 7.62 -0.06
N LYS A 29 -13.35 6.46 -0.08
CA LYS A 29 -14.81 6.30 -0.01
C LYS A 29 -15.58 6.85 -1.20
N ASP A 30 -14.99 6.79 -2.39
CA ASP A 30 -15.66 7.18 -3.64
C ASP A 30 -16.39 6.01 -4.33
N GLY A 31 -16.35 4.81 -3.73
CA GLY A 31 -16.97 3.60 -4.26
C GLY A 31 -16.12 2.88 -5.31
N ARG A 32 -14.88 3.31 -5.53
CA ARG A 32 -13.92 2.67 -6.44
C ARG A 32 -12.85 1.93 -5.64
N GLN A 33 -12.28 0.92 -6.26
CA GLN A 33 -11.17 0.18 -5.66
C GLN A 33 -9.88 0.98 -5.81
N ASP A 34 -9.25 1.29 -4.69
CA ASP A 34 -7.92 1.87 -4.60
C ASP A 34 -6.89 0.79 -4.25
N LEU A 35 -5.61 1.12 -4.39
CA LEU A 35 -4.51 0.26 -3.99
C LEU A 35 -3.57 0.99 -3.03
N PHE A 36 -3.12 0.30 -1.99
CA PHE A 36 -2.00 0.72 -1.16
C PHE A 36 -0.93 -0.37 -1.17
N LEU A 37 0.27 0.00 -1.61
CA LEU A 37 1.40 -0.91 -1.78
C LEU A 37 2.48 -0.52 -0.79
N ALA A 38 3.12 -1.51 -0.17
CA ALA A 38 4.30 -1.31 0.66
C ALA A 38 5.30 -2.46 0.47
N GLY A 39 6.56 -2.18 0.77
CA GLY A 39 7.63 -3.17 0.68
C GLY A 39 8.93 -2.62 1.23
N ASN A 40 9.93 -2.50 0.37
CA ASN A 40 11.37 -2.41 0.68
C ASN A 40 12.02 -3.77 0.94
N PHE A 41 13.35 -3.82 0.79
CA PHE A 41 14.15 -5.00 1.10
C PHE A 41 15.56 -4.62 1.54
N PHE A 42 15.94 -5.03 2.74
CA PHE A 42 17.21 -4.68 3.36
C PHE A 42 18.23 -5.83 3.37
N GLY A 43 17.83 -7.03 2.93
CA GLY A 43 18.66 -8.24 2.92
C GLY A 43 19.68 -8.32 1.78
N LEU A 44 20.03 -7.19 1.15
CA LEU A 44 21.04 -7.14 0.09
C LEU A 44 22.45 -7.08 0.68
N LYS A 45 23.44 -7.45 -0.13
CA LYS A 45 24.85 -7.29 0.23
C LYS A 45 25.16 -5.79 0.43
N PRO A 46 26.07 -5.43 1.38
CA PRO A 46 26.39 -4.03 1.64
C PRO A 46 26.78 -3.22 0.39
N GLN A 47 27.45 -3.83 -0.58
CA GLN A 47 27.89 -3.17 -1.81
C GLN A 47 26.73 -2.79 -2.75
N THR A 48 25.59 -3.48 -2.66
CA THR A 48 24.40 -3.22 -3.49
C THR A 48 23.50 -2.13 -2.88
N GLY A 49 23.68 -1.84 -1.59
CA GLY A 49 22.78 -0.95 -0.86
C GLY A 49 21.42 -1.58 -0.57
N ARG A 50 20.57 -0.86 0.17
CA ARG A 50 19.21 -1.31 0.49
C ARG A 50 18.24 -0.81 -0.57
N PHE A 51 17.15 -1.56 -0.76
CA PHE A 51 15.97 -1.02 -1.43
C PHE A 51 15.07 -0.40 -0.36
N ASP A 52 15.38 0.82 0.09
CA ASP A 52 14.75 1.49 1.24
C ASP A 52 14.06 2.83 0.91
N ALA A 53 13.85 3.11 -0.38
CA ALA A 53 13.27 4.37 -0.83
C ALA A 53 11.73 4.40 -0.82
N SER A 54 11.04 3.29 -0.49
CA SER A 54 9.58 3.25 -0.47
C SER A 54 9.08 3.72 0.89
N TYR A 55 8.13 4.66 0.86
CA TYR A 55 7.38 5.06 2.05
C TYR A 55 5.94 4.50 2.03
N GLY A 56 5.70 3.49 1.20
CA GLY A 56 4.37 3.11 0.73
C GLY A 56 3.95 3.95 -0.49
N SER A 57 3.06 3.40 -1.30
CA SER A 57 2.51 4.05 -2.50
C SER A 57 1.01 3.84 -2.55
N THR A 58 0.25 4.94 -2.54
CA THR A 58 -1.22 4.91 -2.66
C THR A 58 -1.61 5.20 -4.11
N PHE A 59 -2.59 4.47 -4.63
CA PHE A 59 -3.14 4.66 -5.96
C PHE A 59 -4.65 4.70 -5.91
N LEU A 60 -5.23 5.85 -6.27
CA LEU A 60 -6.68 6.02 -6.31
C LEU A 60 -7.26 5.51 -7.63
N GLY A 61 -8.37 4.80 -7.57
CA GLY A 61 -9.08 4.26 -8.72
C GLY A 61 -9.70 5.37 -9.58
N ALA A 62 -9.26 5.51 -10.84
CA ALA A 62 -9.82 6.47 -11.78
C ALA A 62 -10.92 5.87 -12.68
N GLY A 63 -11.22 4.58 -12.53
CA GLY A 63 -12.17 3.83 -13.36
C GLY A 63 -11.48 3.13 -14.53
N GLY A 64 -12.14 2.13 -15.14
CA GLY A 64 -11.56 1.40 -16.27
C GLY A 64 -10.21 0.73 -15.99
N ASN A 65 -9.98 0.27 -14.75
CA ASN A 65 -8.70 -0.31 -14.28
C ASN A 65 -7.51 0.66 -14.32
N THR A 66 -7.76 1.97 -14.31
CA THR A 66 -6.72 3.00 -14.25
C THR A 66 -6.56 3.55 -12.83
N PHE A 67 -5.34 3.98 -12.52
CA PHE A 67 -4.92 4.30 -11.17
C PHE A 67 -4.08 5.59 -11.14
N ASN A 68 -4.39 6.50 -10.23
CA ASN A 68 -3.65 7.74 -10.03
C ASN A 68 -2.78 7.63 -8.79
N TYR A 69 -1.47 7.78 -8.94
CA TYR A 69 -0.54 7.79 -7.81
C TYR A 69 -0.79 8.99 -6.89
N VAL A 70 -0.77 8.73 -5.58
CA VAL A 70 -0.87 9.74 -4.53
C VAL A 70 0.35 9.63 -3.63
N HIS A 71 1.04 10.76 -3.48
CA HIS A 71 2.23 10.85 -2.64
C HIS A 71 1.92 10.51 -1.17
N PRO A 72 2.79 9.79 -0.44
CA PRO A 72 2.55 9.39 0.96
C PRO A 72 2.18 10.54 1.89
N ALA A 73 2.84 11.69 1.73
CA ALA A 73 2.55 12.90 2.49
C ALA A 73 1.11 13.42 2.30
N ILE A 74 0.47 13.12 1.17
CA ILE A 74 -0.91 13.50 0.87
C ILE A 74 -1.88 12.41 1.36
N SER A 75 -1.58 11.14 1.08
CA SER A 75 -2.44 10.02 1.49
C SER A 75 -2.52 9.82 3.01
N GLY A 76 -1.47 10.22 3.73
CA GLY A 76 -1.31 9.93 5.16
C GLY A 76 -0.89 8.49 5.47
N LEU A 77 -0.79 7.62 4.46
CA LEU A 77 -0.28 6.26 4.56
C LEU A 77 1.24 6.27 4.32
N LEU A 78 1.99 6.59 5.38
CA LEU A 78 3.45 6.65 5.36
C LEU A 78 4.03 5.50 6.18
N VAL A 79 4.63 4.53 5.50
CA VAL A 79 5.28 3.36 6.09
C VAL A 79 6.79 3.54 5.99
N LYS A 80 7.52 3.32 7.09
CA LYS A 80 8.99 3.23 7.08
C LYS A 80 9.41 1.81 7.42
N GLY A 81 10.55 1.39 6.90
CA GLY A 81 11.09 0.06 7.15
C GLY A 81 10.73 -0.94 6.06
N GLU A 82 10.88 -2.22 6.37
CA GLU A 82 10.70 -3.34 5.44
C GLU A 82 9.32 -3.98 5.66
N ALA A 83 8.32 -3.49 4.92
CA ALA A 83 6.97 -4.05 4.99
C ALA A 83 6.93 -5.46 4.40
N ARG A 84 6.17 -6.35 5.04
CA ARG A 84 6.06 -7.77 4.69
C ARG A 84 4.64 -8.23 4.39
N ASP A 85 3.64 -7.51 4.88
CA ASP A 85 2.23 -7.76 4.58
C ASP A 85 1.38 -6.52 4.91
N ILE A 86 0.20 -6.43 4.30
CA ILE A 86 -0.81 -5.40 4.61
C ILE A 86 -2.17 -6.07 4.72
N ALA A 87 -2.87 -5.81 5.82
CA ALA A 87 -4.23 -6.30 6.03
C ALA A 87 -5.13 -5.24 6.65
N THR A 88 -6.43 -5.34 6.36
CA THR A 88 -7.44 -4.62 7.12
C THR A 88 -7.79 -5.43 8.37
N ILE A 89 -7.73 -4.80 9.54
CA ILE A 89 -8.10 -5.43 10.81
C ILE A 89 -9.17 -4.62 11.53
N ARG A 90 -9.95 -5.30 12.37
CA ARG A 90 -10.98 -4.67 13.19
C ARG A 90 -10.57 -4.68 14.66
N GLY A 91 -10.57 -3.50 15.29
CA GLY A 91 -10.36 -3.38 16.73
C GLY A 91 -11.59 -3.81 17.52
N ALA A 92 -11.41 -4.05 18.82
CA ALA A 92 -12.49 -4.41 19.74
C ALA A 92 -13.58 -3.33 19.85
N ASN A 93 -13.24 -2.07 19.55
CA ASN A 93 -14.19 -0.95 19.46
C ASN A 93 -14.99 -0.92 18.14
N GLY A 94 -14.82 -1.92 17.28
CA GLY A 94 -15.44 -2.01 15.96
C GLY A 94 -14.78 -1.13 14.89
N ALA A 95 -13.76 -0.32 15.24
CA ALA A 95 -13.04 0.51 14.29
C ALA A 95 -12.17 -0.33 13.36
N GLU A 96 -12.09 0.09 12.12
CA GLU A 96 -11.28 -0.52 11.08
C GLU A 96 -9.91 0.16 11.00
N TYR A 97 -8.87 -0.64 10.84
CA TYR A 97 -7.48 -0.20 10.75
C TYR A 97 -6.82 -0.87 9.54
N ILE A 98 -5.89 -0.16 8.91
CA ILE A 98 -4.93 -0.76 7.99
C ILE A 98 -3.70 -1.12 8.81
N ALA A 99 -3.36 -2.40 8.84
CA ALA A 99 -2.20 -2.93 9.53
C ALA A 99 -1.12 -3.30 8.51
N VAL A 100 0.09 -2.80 8.75
CA VAL A 100 1.27 -3.13 7.95
C VAL A 100 2.27 -3.84 8.84
N ALA A 101 2.56 -5.09 8.50
CA ALA A 101 3.59 -5.87 9.17
C ALA A 101 4.97 -5.40 8.72
N ILE A 102 5.82 -5.01 9.66
CA ILE A 102 7.18 -4.52 9.38
C ILE A 102 8.17 -5.53 9.94
N ASN A 103 9.12 -5.98 9.12
CA ASN A 103 10.16 -6.91 9.56
C ASN A 103 11.00 -6.29 10.68
N ASN A 104 11.18 -7.02 11.79
CA ASN A 104 11.93 -6.59 12.99
C ASN A 104 11.50 -5.24 13.59
N ASP A 105 10.24 -4.84 13.42
CA ASP A 105 9.69 -3.62 14.02
C ASP A 105 8.25 -3.86 14.52
N LYS A 106 7.69 -2.84 15.16
CA LYS A 106 6.30 -2.84 15.62
C LYS A 106 5.35 -2.82 14.44
N LEU A 107 4.16 -3.40 14.65
CA LEU A 107 3.05 -3.30 13.70
C LEU A 107 2.70 -1.82 13.48
N CYS A 108 2.66 -1.39 12.21
CA CYS A 108 2.24 -0.04 11.85
C CYS A 108 0.73 -0.04 11.58
N LEU A 109 -0.02 0.80 12.31
CA LEU A 109 -1.48 0.88 12.22
C LEU A 109 -1.92 2.26 11.75
N PHE A 110 -2.72 2.29 10.69
CA PHE A 110 -3.42 3.48 10.22
C PHE A 110 -4.89 3.36 10.54
N LYS A 111 -5.49 4.47 10.96
CA LYS A 111 -6.94 4.63 11.06
C LYS A 111 -7.34 5.87 10.28
N ARG A 112 -8.49 5.83 9.60
CA ARG A 112 -9.03 7.03 8.97
C ARG A 112 -9.27 8.11 10.03
N LYS A 113 -8.86 9.35 9.76
CA LYS A 113 -9.31 10.48 10.56
C LYS A 113 -10.81 10.62 10.41
N SER A 114 -11.55 10.52 11.52
CA SER A 114 -12.95 10.93 11.53
C SER A 114 -12.96 12.45 11.57
N ASN A 115 -13.48 13.10 10.53
CA ASN A 115 -13.90 14.50 10.66
C ASN A 115 -15.14 14.50 11.55
N ARG A 116 -14.93 14.73 12.84
CA ARG A 116 -15.97 15.25 13.73
C ARG A 116 -15.70 16.74 13.92
#